data_AF-A0A3M2DR91-F1
#
_entry.id   AF-A0A3M2DR91-F1
#
_cell.length_a   1.000
_cell.length_b   1.000
_cell.length_c   1.000
_cell.angle_alpha   90.00
_cell.angle_beta   90.00
_cell.angle_gamma   90.00
#
_symmetry.space_group_name_H-M   'P 1'
#
loop_
_entity.id
_entity.type
_entity.pdbx_description
1 polymer ?
#
loop_
_entity_poly.entity_id
_entity_poly.type
_entity_poly.pdbx_seq_one_letter_code
_entity_poly.pdbx_strand_id
1 'polypeptide(L)'
;MSVAGFGTVATVKQGGAGTDLLARVDPTTGAATVIGDTGVADIWGVGFWGNRVFGFTDDGQFVLLDPATGAATLVDSGSVRWWGAAVTTSVPVIE
;
A
#
# COMPACT_ATOMS: atom_id res chain seq x y z
N MET A 1 -3.52 2.74 -5.75
CA MET A 1 -3.00 4.00 -6.32
C MET A 1 -2.20 3.76 -7.58
N SER A 2 -1.99 4.77 -8.41
CA SER A 2 -1.16 4.70 -9.62
C SER A 2 -0.17 5.86 -9.66
N VAL A 3 1.11 5.56 -9.90
CA VAL A 3 2.19 6.55 -9.97
C VAL A 3 2.97 6.36 -11.26
N ALA A 4 3.25 7.45 -11.98
CA ALA A 4 4.03 7.40 -13.21
C ALA A 4 5.44 6.80 -12.94
N GLY A 5 5.88 5.87 -13.79
CA GLY A 5 7.18 5.19 -13.65
C GLY A 5 7.21 4.07 -12.59
N PHE A 6 6.35 4.12 -11.57
CA PHE A 6 6.29 3.10 -10.51
C PHE A 6 5.15 2.07 -10.74
N GLY A 7 4.06 2.49 -11.39
CA GLY A 7 2.92 1.63 -11.72
C GLY A 7 1.78 1.72 -10.70
N THR A 8 0.85 0.76 -10.78
CA THR A 8 -0.32 0.70 -9.87
C THR A 8 -0.05 -0.28 -8.73
N VAL A 9 -0.27 0.16 -7.50
CA VAL A 9 -0.11 -0.64 -6.27
C VAL A 9 -1.39 -0.59 -5.45
N ALA A 10 -1.78 -1.72 -4.88
CA ALA A 10 -2.96 -1.87 -4.05
C ALA A 10 -2.70 -2.84 -2.90
N THR A 11 -3.41 -2.65 -1.79
CA THR A 11 -3.61 -3.70 -0.79
C THR A 11 -4.85 -4.50 -1.15
N VAL A 12 -4.79 -5.82 -0.99
CA VAL A 12 -5.89 -6.73 -1.30
C VAL A 12 -6.08 -7.72 -0.16
N LYS A 13 -7.34 -8.07 0.15
CA LYS A 13 -7.64 -9.13 1.10
C LYS A 13 -7.74 -10.47 0.39
N GLN A 14 -7.00 -11.46 0.88
CA GLN A 14 -7.24 -12.86 0.53
C GLN A 14 -8.27 -13.44 1.49
N GLY A 15 -9.30 -14.13 0.96
CA GLY A 15 -10.36 -14.71 1.79
C GLY A 15 -9.79 -15.64 2.87
N GLY A 16 -10.05 -15.33 4.14
CA GLY A 16 -9.59 -16.10 5.30
C GLY A 16 -8.21 -15.68 5.85
N ALA A 17 -7.48 -14.77 5.19
CA ALA A 17 -6.27 -14.18 5.75
C ALA A 17 -6.62 -13.13 6.81
N GLY A 18 -5.87 -13.14 7.92
CA GLY A 18 -5.97 -12.13 8.98
C GLY A 18 -5.27 -10.81 8.64
N THR A 19 -4.56 -10.76 7.51
CA THR A 19 -3.72 -9.64 7.06
C THR A 19 -3.98 -9.34 5.59
N ASP A 20 -3.65 -8.12 5.18
CA ASP A 20 -3.76 -7.67 3.79
C ASP A 20 -2.49 -8.03 3.01
N LEU A 21 -2.62 -8.25 1.71
CA LEU A 21 -1.50 -8.50 0.79
C LEU A 21 -1.17 -7.23 0.01
N LEU A 22 0.12 -7.00 -0.25
CA LEU A 22 0.54 -6.00 -1.22
C LEU A 22 0.51 -6.62 -2.63
N ALA A 23 -0.13 -5.94 -3.57
CA ALA A 23 -0.19 -6.37 -4.96
C ALA A 23 0.14 -5.21 -5.92
N ARG A 24 0.78 -5.56 -7.03
CA ARG A 24 0.99 -4.66 -8.16
C ARG A 24 -0.02 -4.97 -9.26
N VAL A 25 -0.61 -3.95 -9.84
CA VAL A 25 -1.54 -4.07 -10.96
C VAL A 25 -0.88 -3.51 -12.21
N ASP A 26 -0.86 -4.29 -13.28
CA ASP A 26 -0.50 -3.81 -14.60
C ASP A 26 -1.62 -2.87 -15.10
N PRO A 27 -1.34 -1.57 -15.33
CA PRO A 27 -2.36 -0.62 -15.75
C PRO A 27 -2.84 -0.83 -17.20
N THR A 28 -2.10 -1.60 -18.01
CA THR A 28 -2.45 -1.89 -19.41
C THR A 28 -3.36 -3.11 -19.54
N THR A 29 -3.08 -4.16 -18.76
CA THR A 29 -3.82 -5.43 -18.83
C THR A 29 -4.82 -5.62 -17.70
N GLY A 30 -4.69 -4.85 -16.60
CA GLY A 30 -5.46 -5.03 -15.37
C GLY A 30 -5.02 -6.24 -14.54
N ALA A 31 -3.97 -6.96 -14.95
CA ALA A 31 -3.48 -8.14 -14.23
C ALA A 31 -2.87 -7.75 -12.88
N ALA A 32 -3.36 -8.35 -11.80
CA ALA A 32 -2.81 -8.18 -10.46
C ALA A 32 -1.79 -9.29 -10.16
N THR A 33 -0.62 -8.90 -9.64
CA THR A 33 0.44 -9.78 -9.16
C THR A 33 0.65 -9.51 -7.69
N VAL A 34 0.49 -10.53 -6.85
CA VAL A 34 0.78 -10.43 -5.40
C VAL A 34 2.29 -10.31 -5.21
N ILE A 35 2.70 -9.33 -4.42
CA ILE A 35 4.09 -9.11 -3.99
C ILE A 35 4.34 -9.93 -2.72
N GLY A 36 3.46 -9.79 -1.70
CA GLY A 36 3.59 -10.53 -0.45
C GLY A 36 2.61 -10.08 0.63
N ASP A 37 2.67 -10.75 1.77
CA ASP A 37 1.87 -10.44 2.96
C ASP A 37 2.42 -9.19 3.66
N THR A 38 1.52 -8.27 4.02
CA THR A 38 1.92 -7.06 4.74
C THR A 38 2.16 -7.30 6.22
N GLY A 39 1.60 -8.38 6.79
CA GLY A 39 1.59 -8.62 8.23
C GLY A 39 0.63 -7.69 9.00
N VAL A 40 -0.15 -6.87 8.29
CA VAL A 40 -1.05 -5.86 8.86
C VAL A 40 -2.44 -6.04 8.25
N ALA A 41 -3.48 -5.91 9.07
CA ALA A 41 -4.86 -6.01 8.64
C ALA A 41 -5.44 -4.65 8.29
N ASP A 42 -6.47 -4.66 7.44
CA ASP A 42 -7.39 -3.53 7.29
C ASP A 42 -6.70 -2.24 6.84
N ILE A 43 -5.81 -2.36 5.84
CA ILE A 43 -5.18 -1.21 5.18
C ILE A 43 -6.15 -0.68 4.13
N TRP A 44 -6.83 0.42 4.47
CA TRP A 44 -7.83 1.06 3.62
C TRP A 44 -7.26 2.14 2.71
N GLY A 45 -6.13 2.73 3.09
CA GLY A 45 -5.44 3.76 2.31
C GLY A 45 -4.03 3.34 1.95
N VAL A 46 -3.63 3.56 0.69
CA VAL A 46 -2.24 3.40 0.27
C VAL A 46 -1.78 4.66 -0.47
N GLY A 47 -0.69 5.28 0.00
CA GLY A 47 -0.09 6.49 -0.57
C GLY A 47 1.36 6.28 -0.98
N PHE A 48 1.89 7.08 -1.90
CA PHE A 48 3.26 6.98 -2.37
C PHE A 48 3.96 8.33 -2.35
N TRP A 49 5.17 8.35 -1.81
CA TRP A 49 6.01 9.55 -1.78
C TRP A 49 7.49 9.16 -1.72
N GLY A 50 8.33 9.73 -2.60
CA GLY A 50 9.79 9.55 -2.54
C GLY A 50 10.22 8.07 -2.56
N ASN A 51 9.70 7.29 -3.51
CA ASN A 51 9.97 5.86 -3.65
C ASN A 51 9.51 4.96 -2.48
N ARG A 52 8.61 5.47 -1.64
CA ARG A 52 8.06 4.75 -0.50
C ARG A 52 6.56 4.55 -0.66
N VAL A 53 6.08 3.37 -0.28
CA VAL A 53 4.66 3.03 -0.21
C VAL A 53 4.22 3.10 1.24
N PHE A 54 3.15 3.83 1.52
CA PHE A 54 2.60 4.03 2.84
C PHE A 54 1.22 3.38 2.94
N GLY A 55 0.95 2.71 4.04
CA GLY A 55 -0.36 2.14 4.37
C GLY A 55 -1.00 2.85 5.56
N PHE A 56 -2.32 2.95 5.52
CA PHE A 56 -3.14 3.54 6.58
C PHE A 56 -4.28 2.60 6.92
N THR A 57 -4.39 2.27 8.21
CA THR A 57 -5.30 1.24 8.70
C THR A 57 -6.50 1.82 9.46
N ASP A 58 -7.49 0.95 9.69
CA ASP A 58 -8.70 1.29 10.44
C ASP A 58 -8.45 1.44 11.96
N ASP A 59 -7.36 0.87 12.48
CA ASP A 59 -6.93 0.93 13.88
C ASP A 59 -5.98 2.10 14.16
N GLY A 60 -5.68 2.89 13.12
CA GLY A 60 -4.92 4.13 13.20
C GLY A 60 -3.41 3.98 13.07
N GLN A 61 -2.95 2.82 12.60
CA GLN A 61 -1.56 2.63 12.21
C GLN A 61 -1.24 3.35 10.90
N PHE A 62 -0.06 3.93 10.89
CA PHE A 62 0.63 4.43 9.71
C PHE A 62 1.87 3.56 9.49
N VAL A 63 1.90 2.85 8.36
CA VAL A 63 2.93 1.86 8.07
C VAL A 63 3.66 2.17 6.77
N LEU A 64 4.91 1.74 6.67
CA LEU A 64 5.70 1.71 5.45
C LEU A 64 5.64 0.31 4.87
N LEU A 65 5.25 0.17 3.60
CA LEU A 65 5.18 -1.10 2.89
C LEU A 65 6.41 -1.25 1.99
N ASP A 66 7.08 -2.39 2.08
CA ASP A 66 8.18 -2.74 1.19
C ASP A 66 7.63 -3.23 -0.16
N PRO A 67 7.87 -2.52 -1.29
CA PRO A 67 7.37 -2.92 -2.60
C PRO A 67 8.05 -4.17 -3.18
N ALA A 68 9.15 -4.65 -2.60
CA ALA A 68 9.83 -5.88 -3.01
C ALA A 68 9.30 -7.12 -2.28
N THR A 69 8.94 -6.99 -0.99
CA THR A 69 8.56 -8.14 -0.14
C THR A 69 7.11 -8.12 0.32
N GLY A 70 6.45 -6.96 0.28
CA GLY A 70 5.11 -6.73 0.82
C GLY A 70 5.09 -6.34 2.29
N ALA A 71 6.15 -6.62 3.05
CA ALA A 71 6.17 -6.48 4.50
C ALA A 71 5.95 -5.02 4.96
N ALA A 72 5.13 -4.86 6.01
CA ALA A 72 4.91 -3.56 6.65
C ALA A 72 5.88 -3.31 7.81
N THR A 73 6.30 -2.05 7.96
CA THR A 73 6.99 -1.54 9.15
C THR A 73 6.15 -0.42 9.75
N LEU A 74 5.84 -0.51 11.04
CA LEU A 74 5.12 0.55 11.75
C LEU A 74 5.95 1.84 11.79
N VAL A 75 5.34 2.95 11.37
CA VAL A 75 5.94 4.29 11.44
C VAL A 75 5.36 5.07 12.61
N ASP A 76 4.04 5.06 12.75
CA ASP A 76 3.33 5.69 13.86
C ASP A 76 1.96 5.02 14.09
N SER A 77 1.35 5.25 15.24
CA SER A 77 0.00 4.77 15.57
C SER A 77 -0.75 5.82 16.38
N GLY A 78 -1.94 6.19 15.92
CA GLY A 78 -2.81 7.14 16.60
C GLY A 78 -4.23 6.62 16.81
N SER A 79 -5.11 7.45 17.35
CA SER A 79 -6.54 7.14 17.52
C SER A 79 -7.39 7.45 16.29
N VAL A 80 -6.79 7.99 15.24
CA VAL A 80 -7.48 8.35 14.00
C VAL A 80 -7.59 7.12 13.11
N ARG A 81 -8.83 6.75 12.77
CA ARG A 81 -9.12 5.65 11.84
C ARG A 81 -9.06 6.16 10.40
N TRP A 82 -8.43 5.41 9.51
CA TRP A 82 -8.29 5.79 8.10
C TRP A 82 -9.15 4.91 7.21
N TRP A 83 -9.83 5.52 6.25
CA TRP A 83 -10.74 4.85 5.30
C TRP A 83 -10.28 4.97 3.84
N GLY A 84 -9.09 5.52 3.62
CA GLY A 84 -8.56 5.81 2.30
C GLY A 84 -7.39 6.76 2.36
N ALA A 85 -6.65 6.85 1.25
CA ALA A 85 -5.59 7.82 1.05
C ALA A 85 -5.67 8.39 -0.37
N ALA A 86 -5.61 9.72 -0.50
CA ALA A 86 -5.42 10.37 -1.78
C ALA A 86 -3.93 10.55 -2.06
N VAL A 87 -3.53 10.45 -3.33
CA VAL A 87 -2.14 10.58 -3.77
C VAL A 87 -2.09 11.25 -5.13
N THR A 88 -1.05 12.04 -5.37
CA THR A 88 -0.83 12.66 -6.69
C THR A 88 -0.23 11.63 -7.65
N THR A 89 -0.60 11.68 -8.93
CA THR A 89 -0.07 10.78 -9.97
C THR A 89 1.32 11.19 -10.45
N SER A 90 1.73 12.43 -10.16
CA SER A 90 3.03 13.03 -10.47
C SER A 90 3.83 13.21 -9.17
N VAL A 91 4.38 12.12 -8.64
CA VAL A 91 5.31 12.16 -7.50
C VAL A 91 6.73 12.07 -8.05
N PRO A 92 7.67 12.93 -7.62
CA PRO A 92 9.07 12.76 -7.97
C PRO A 92 9.60 11.42 -7.45
N VAL A 93 10.14 10.61 -8.36
CA VAL A 93 10.99 9.47 -8.01
C VAL A 93 12.38 10.04 -7.77
N ILE A 94 12.84 10.02 -6.53
CA ILE A 94 14.20 10.41 -6.16
C ILE A 94 15.04 9.13 -6.21
N GLU A 95 15.98 9.07 -7.15
CA GLU A 95 17.01 8.01 -7.24
C GLU A 95 18.10 8.18 -6.17
#